data_AF-A0A932DMW8-F1
#
_entry.id   AF-A0A932DMW8-F1
#
_cell.length_a   1.000
_cell.length_b   1.000
_cell.length_c   1.000
_cell.angle_alpha   90.00
_cell.angle_beta   90.00
_cell.angle_gamma   90.00
#
_symmetry.space_group_name_H-M   'P 1'
#
loop_
_entity.id
_entity.type
_entity.pdbx_description
1 polymer ?
#
loop_
_entity_poly.entity_id
_entity_poly.type
_entity_poly.pdbx_seq_one_letter_code
_entity_poly.pdbx_strand_id
1 'polypeptide(L)'
;MRKNNIFFPFFLLLALFAFQSPAQAAFNFVINQGVWMSKPKAFAGDEVKLYTVVVNNDFVRLNAQADFYNNGQLIGSTSVNDLELEEARQVWVNYTLPAGQSAIEARLSDISALNEQGEAVNISESELGTVSVLTQFFIDTDTDGDKVGNIEDTDDDNDGLTDNDENNIGTNTLEPDTDADTLSDKVEVDAGLDPKQSDTDADGHADNVDAFPKDKNEWADADADGVGDNEDDDDDNDGLKDLDELKLGSDPHNPDTDGDGLNDGEEKKHNSDPTKRDTDGDGFEDNDEVKQGTKPGQADSDSDGLSDFDEIRKYHTDPNKADTDGDGLNDGVELKKGTNPTKSDSDGDGVNDLLDLFPLDGQESSDSDADGVGDKADTDDDNDGLTDEEEKIFGSDPLKADTDADGMGDKEEKELERDPNRADSDSEDLKEPGIEDATALPNEKKSVKLFLGIAALFSFLLFLLFAVLYSQKIKEQE
;
A
#
# COMPACT_ATOMS: atom_id res chain seq x y z
N MET A 1 1.55 13.64 113.35
CA MET A 1 0.22 13.57 114.00
C MET A 1 -0.42 14.97 113.99
N ARG A 2 -1.73 15.00 113.70
CA ARG A 2 -2.74 16.08 113.48
C ARG A 2 -2.59 17.45 114.20
N LYS A 3 -2.80 18.58 113.48
CA LYS A 3 -4.00 19.51 113.39
C LYS A 3 -4.07 20.56 114.52
N ASN A 4 -4.68 21.76 114.45
CA ASN A 4 -5.40 22.57 113.43
C ASN A 4 -5.57 24.01 114.01
N ASN A 5 -5.91 24.97 113.13
CA ASN A 5 -6.16 26.40 113.38
C ASN A 5 -7.58 26.75 113.87
N ILE A 6 -7.70 27.98 114.40
CA ILE A 6 -8.90 28.71 114.90
C ILE A 6 -9.20 29.93 113.98
N PHE A 7 -10.44 30.43 113.96
CA PHE A 7 -10.90 31.58 113.14
C PHE A 7 -11.82 32.58 113.89
N PHE A 8 -11.98 33.78 113.27
CA PHE A 8 -12.86 34.97 113.49
C PHE A 8 -12.31 36.15 114.34
N PRO A 9 -12.78 37.44 114.22
CA PRO A 9 -13.71 38.14 113.28
C PRO A 9 -13.30 39.62 112.87
N PHE A 10 -14.20 40.37 112.18
CA PHE A 10 -14.60 41.82 112.31
C PHE A 10 -14.62 42.79 111.07
N PHE A 11 -15.60 43.71 111.12
CA PHE A 11 -16.25 44.67 110.16
C PHE A 11 -15.43 45.81 109.51
N LEU A 12 -15.85 46.33 108.32
CA LEU A 12 -15.88 47.79 107.99
C LEU A 12 -16.74 48.22 106.76
N LEU A 13 -17.36 49.41 106.93
CA LEU A 13 -18.05 50.39 106.06
C LEU A 13 -17.70 50.45 104.56
N LEU A 14 -18.71 50.61 103.67
CA LEU A 14 -18.54 50.79 102.22
C LEU A 14 -19.02 52.19 101.76
N ALA A 15 -18.14 52.94 101.09
CA ALA A 15 -18.42 54.21 100.40
C ALA A 15 -18.06 54.09 98.90
N LEU A 16 -18.80 54.83 98.07
CA LEU A 16 -18.84 54.81 96.61
C LEU A 16 -17.48 54.79 95.89
N PHE A 17 -17.37 53.94 94.87
CA PHE A 17 -16.67 54.25 93.62
C PHE A 17 -17.51 53.74 92.44
N ALA A 18 -17.82 54.64 91.51
CA ALA A 18 -18.41 54.30 90.22
C ALA A 18 -17.35 53.57 89.38
N PHE A 19 -17.54 52.27 89.17
CA PHE A 19 -16.89 51.56 88.08
C PHE A 19 -17.85 51.58 86.89
N GLN A 20 -17.57 52.46 85.92
CA GLN A 20 -18.02 52.22 84.56
C GLN A 20 -17.10 51.15 83.98
N SER A 21 -17.59 49.93 83.87
CA SER A 21 -17.06 48.95 82.92
C SER A 21 -17.46 49.42 81.52
N PRO A 22 -16.53 49.64 80.58
CA PRO A 22 -16.93 49.77 79.18
C PRO A 22 -17.54 48.42 78.78
N ALA A 23 -18.79 48.46 78.34
CA ALA A 23 -19.38 47.35 77.61
C ALA A 23 -18.51 47.16 76.36
N GLN A 24 -17.77 46.06 76.30
CA GLN A 24 -17.05 45.65 75.11
C GLN A 24 -18.13 45.18 74.13
N ALA A 25 -18.45 46.02 73.14
CA ALA A 25 -19.32 45.63 72.05
C ALA A 25 -18.59 44.56 71.25
N ALA A 26 -19.06 43.31 71.32
CA ALA A 26 -18.66 42.30 70.37
C ALA A 26 -19.27 42.66 69.01
N PHE A 27 -18.43 42.86 68.00
CA PHE A 27 -18.87 43.08 66.63
C PHE A 27 -19.48 41.79 66.06
N ASN A 28 -20.60 41.89 65.32
CA ASN A 28 -21.30 40.78 64.68
C ASN A 28 -20.95 40.72 63.17
N PHE A 29 -19.65 40.62 62.84
CA PHE A 29 -19.23 40.21 61.50
C PHE A 29 -19.35 38.71 61.37
N VAL A 30 -20.03 38.25 60.32
CA VAL A 30 -20.16 36.83 60.09
C VAL A 30 -19.75 36.52 58.66
N ILE A 31 -18.57 35.91 58.50
CA ILE A 31 -18.34 34.97 57.39
C ILE A 31 -19.27 33.79 57.68
N ASN A 32 -20.54 33.91 57.27
CA ASN A 32 -21.64 33.16 57.90
C ASN A 32 -21.79 31.71 57.42
N GLN A 33 -21.00 31.24 56.46
CA GLN A 33 -21.51 30.09 55.70
C GLN A 33 -20.47 29.05 55.26
N GLY A 34 -19.22 29.11 55.74
CA GLY A 34 -18.20 28.15 55.32
C GLY A 34 -17.42 28.60 54.10
N VAL A 35 -16.50 27.75 53.66
CA VAL A 35 -15.91 27.83 52.32
C VAL A 35 -16.55 26.74 51.48
N TRP A 36 -16.92 27.06 50.25
CA TRP A 36 -17.47 26.09 49.31
C TRP A 36 -16.68 26.06 48.01
N MET A 37 -16.81 24.94 47.32
CA MET A 37 -16.23 24.70 46.00
C MET A 37 -17.27 24.95 44.92
N SER A 38 -16.85 25.47 43.77
CA SER A 38 -17.72 25.61 42.59
C SER A 38 -18.20 24.28 42.01
N LYS A 39 -17.42 23.21 42.24
CA LYS A 39 -17.73 21.84 41.84
C LYS A 39 -17.89 21.00 43.13
N PRO A 40 -19.07 20.45 43.44
CA PRO A 40 -19.29 19.68 44.67
C PRO A 40 -18.68 18.27 44.65
N LYS A 41 -18.44 17.71 43.45
CA LYS A 41 -17.64 16.50 43.20
C LYS A 41 -16.46 16.92 42.35
N ALA A 42 -15.37 17.30 42.98
CA ALA A 42 -14.15 17.72 42.30
C ALA A 42 -13.03 16.77 42.74
N PHE A 43 -12.19 16.38 41.79
CA PHE A 43 -11.11 15.44 42.03
C PHE A 43 -9.77 16.15 42.18
N ALA A 44 -8.75 15.42 42.58
CA ALA A 44 -7.39 15.93 42.62
C ALA A 44 -7.00 16.47 41.23
N GLY A 45 -6.37 17.64 41.18
CA GLY A 45 -6.01 18.31 39.93
C GLY A 45 -7.10 19.18 39.32
N ASP A 46 -8.37 19.10 39.77
CA ASP A 46 -9.41 20.00 39.30
C ASP A 46 -9.13 21.46 39.71
N GLU A 47 -9.32 22.38 38.77
CA GLU A 47 -9.41 23.81 39.09
C GLU A 47 -10.84 24.15 39.56
N VAL A 48 -10.95 24.61 40.81
CA VAL A 48 -12.21 25.05 41.41
C VAL A 48 -12.13 26.49 41.89
N LYS A 49 -13.29 27.14 42.02
CA LYS A 49 -13.40 28.38 42.79
C LYS A 49 -13.72 28.03 44.23
N LEU A 50 -12.84 28.42 45.14
CA LEU A 50 -13.12 28.43 46.57
C LEU A 50 -13.77 29.77 46.88
N TYR A 51 -15.01 29.75 47.34
CA TYR A 51 -15.74 30.96 47.65
C TYR A 51 -16.27 30.98 49.08
N THR A 52 -16.40 32.18 49.61
CA THR A 52 -17.09 32.46 50.87
C THR A 52 -17.91 33.74 50.73
N VAL A 53 -18.78 34.03 51.70
CA VAL A 53 -19.62 35.23 51.71
C VAL A 53 -19.23 36.10 52.89
N VAL A 54 -18.86 37.34 52.59
CA VAL A 54 -18.54 38.38 53.58
C VAL A 54 -19.79 39.23 53.79
N VAL A 55 -20.24 39.37 55.04
CA VAL A 55 -21.43 40.16 55.41
C VAL A 55 -21.03 41.29 56.34
N ASN A 56 -21.46 42.52 56.04
CA ASN A 56 -21.22 43.69 56.87
C ASN A 56 -22.50 44.11 57.60
N ASN A 57 -22.58 43.85 58.91
CA ASN A 57 -23.75 44.20 59.71
C ASN A 57 -23.53 45.38 60.68
N ASP A 58 -22.29 45.84 60.85
CA ASP A 58 -21.97 46.81 61.92
C ASP A 58 -21.34 48.11 61.39
N PHE A 59 -20.94 48.20 60.12
CA PHE A 59 -20.27 49.38 59.57
C PHE A 59 -21.02 49.99 58.39
N VAL A 60 -20.97 51.32 58.28
CA VAL A 60 -21.51 52.03 57.10
C VAL A 60 -20.77 51.63 55.83
N ARG A 61 -19.46 51.36 55.96
CA ARG A 61 -18.62 50.91 54.87
C ARG A 61 -17.48 50.05 55.40
N LEU A 62 -17.23 48.93 54.73
CA LEU A 62 -16.15 47.98 55.03
C LEU A 62 -15.26 47.77 53.80
N ASN A 63 -13.95 47.90 54.00
CA ASN A 63 -12.92 47.41 53.09
C ASN A 63 -12.11 46.33 53.82
N ALA A 64 -11.79 45.23 53.16
CA ALA A 64 -11.03 44.12 53.72
C ALA A 64 -10.35 43.30 52.62
N GLN A 65 -9.40 42.48 52.99
CA GLN A 65 -8.89 41.39 52.16
C GLN A 65 -9.40 40.07 52.70
N ALA A 66 -9.89 39.19 51.82
CA ALA A 66 -10.25 37.83 52.16
C ALA A 66 -9.12 36.89 51.71
N ASP A 67 -8.43 36.32 52.68
CA ASP A 67 -7.33 35.37 52.50
C ASP A 67 -7.83 33.95 52.66
N PHE A 68 -7.46 33.08 51.73
CA PHE A 68 -7.77 31.66 51.75
C PHE A 68 -6.51 30.87 52.07
N TYR A 69 -6.61 29.89 52.95
CA TYR A 69 -5.54 29.00 53.36
C TYR A 69 -5.96 27.54 53.12
N ASN A 70 -5.03 26.67 52.76
CA ASN A 70 -5.19 25.22 52.84
C ASN A 70 -4.17 24.67 53.83
N ASN A 71 -4.60 23.95 54.86
CA ASN A 71 -3.73 23.36 55.89
C ASN A 71 -2.76 24.39 56.51
N GLY A 72 -3.20 25.65 56.63
CA GLY A 72 -2.42 26.76 57.17
C GLY A 72 -1.50 27.49 56.18
N GLN A 73 -1.39 27.04 54.92
CA GLN A 73 -0.65 27.73 53.86
C GLN A 73 -1.59 28.65 53.08
N LEU A 74 -1.20 29.91 52.87
CA LEU A 74 -1.96 30.87 52.04
C LEU A 74 -2.00 30.37 50.58
N ILE A 75 -3.20 30.19 50.05
CA ILE A 75 -3.45 29.73 48.67
C ILE A 75 -3.94 30.83 47.75
N GLY A 76 -4.48 31.93 48.30
CA GLY A 76 -4.88 33.08 47.51
C GLY A 76 -5.60 34.13 48.34
N SER A 77 -5.76 35.32 47.78
CA SER A 77 -6.43 36.45 48.43
C SER A 77 -7.28 37.24 47.45
N THR A 78 -8.33 37.90 47.94
CA THR A 78 -9.22 38.73 47.12
C THR A 78 -9.74 39.92 47.91
N SER A 79 -9.89 41.07 47.26
CA SER A 79 -10.28 42.32 47.93
C SER A 79 -11.79 42.49 48.01
N VAL A 80 -12.28 42.91 49.19
CA VAL A 80 -13.63 43.38 49.44
C VAL A 80 -13.57 44.89 49.60
N ASN A 81 -14.04 45.63 48.62
CA ASN A 81 -14.01 47.10 48.64
C ASN A 81 -15.40 47.70 48.75
N ASP A 82 -15.57 48.74 49.57
CA ASP A 82 -16.83 49.49 49.71
C ASP A 82 -18.06 48.60 49.96
N LEU A 83 -17.99 47.65 50.90
CA LEU A 83 -19.14 46.84 51.32
C LEU A 83 -20.03 47.65 52.28
N GLU A 84 -21.26 47.96 51.88
CA GLU A 84 -22.17 48.83 52.64
C GLU A 84 -22.81 48.12 53.84
N LEU A 85 -23.44 48.89 54.74
CA LEU A 85 -24.18 48.35 55.88
C LEU A 85 -25.31 47.43 55.41
N GLU A 86 -25.45 46.27 56.04
CA GLU A 86 -26.39 45.20 55.71
C GLU A 86 -26.17 44.58 54.30
N GLU A 87 -25.02 44.82 53.67
CA GLU A 87 -24.64 44.19 52.39
C GLU A 87 -23.87 42.88 52.62
N ALA A 88 -24.04 41.93 51.70
CA ALA A 88 -23.27 40.70 51.61
C ALA A 88 -22.62 40.57 50.23
N ARG A 89 -21.35 40.13 50.19
CA ARG A 89 -20.61 39.92 48.95
C ARG A 89 -19.93 38.56 48.92
N GLN A 90 -20.14 37.83 47.83
CA GLN A 90 -19.41 36.62 47.54
C GLN A 90 -18.00 36.97 47.04
N VAL A 91 -17.00 36.32 47.62
CA VAL A 91 -15.60 36.45 47.25
C VAL A 91 -15.02 35.07 46.95
N TRP A 92 -14.04 35.00 46.06
CA TRP A 92 -13.45 33.73 45.66
C TRP A 92 -11.99 33.84 45.22
N VAL A 93 -11.32 32.68 45.22
CA VAL A 93 -10.01 32.44 44.59
C VAL A 93 -10.10 31.19 43.71
N ASN A 94 -9.33 31.15 42.63
CA ASN A 94 -9.13 29.91 41.87
C ASN A 94 -8.07 29.06 42.58
N TYR A 95 -8.29 27.75 42.65
CA TYR A 95 -7.39 26.83 43.32
C TYR A 95 -7.45 25.45 42.67
N THR A 96 -6.27 24.84 42.47
CA THR A 96 -6.13 23.44 42.04
C THR A 96 -6.13 22.56 43.27
N LEU A 97 -7.07 21.61 43.34
CA LEU A 97 -7.25 20.77 44.51
C LEU A 97 -6.14 19.71 44.62
N PRO A 98 -5.47 19.57 45.78
CA PRO A 98 -4.58 18.45 46.02
C PRO A 98 -5.37 17.21 46.47
N ALA A 99 -4.86 16.01 46.19
CA ALA A 99 -5.42 14.76 46.69
C ALA A 99 -5.38 14.68 48.23
N GLY A 100 -6.38 14.03 48.80
CA GLY A 100 -6.48 13.76 50.24
C GLY A 100 -7.10 14.89 51.07
N GLN A 101 -6.67 15.00 52.33
CA GLN A 101 -7.29 15.93 53.28
C GLN A 101 -6.85 17.38 53.03
N SER A 102 -7.82 18.23 52.72
CA SER A 102 -7.66 19.68 52.61
C SER A 102 -8.48 20.39 53.66
N ALA A 103 -7.84 21.19 54.52
CA ALA A 103 -8.49 22.04 55.50
C ALA A 103 -8.47 23.49 55.00
N ILE A 104 -9.57 23.89 54.35
CA ILE A 104 -9.69 25.20 53.72
C ILE A 104 -10.22 26.22 54.72
N GLU A 105 -9.44 27.27 54.96
CA GLU A 105 -9.77 28.35 55.88
C GLU A 105 -9.85 29.68 55.14
N ALA A 106 -10.95 30.42 55.32
CA ALA A 106 -11.03 31.81 54.87
C ALA A 106 -10.92 32.75 56.09
N ARG A 107 -10.05 33.75 55.98
CA ARG A 107 -9.80 34.79 57.00
C ARG A 107 -9.94 36.16 56.38
N LEU A 108 -10.44 37.13 57.14
CA LEU A 108 -10.32 38.53 56.74
C LEU A 108 -9.04 39.15 57.32
N SER A 109 -8.33 39.92 56.51
CA SER A 109 -7.13 40.68 56.83
C SER A 109 -7.25 42.11 56.27
N ASP A 110 -6.32 43.00 56.65
CA ASP A 110 -6.23 44.38 56.15
C ASP A 110 -7.56 45.16 56.16
N ILE A 111 -8.29 45.08 57.29
CA ILE A 111 -9.63 45.66 57.42
C ILE A 111 -9.58 47.16 57.71
N SER A 112 -10.39 47.92 56.96
CA SER A 112 -10.65 49.34 57.16
C SER A 112 -12.14 49.61 57.10
N ALA A 113 -12.71 50.10 58.20
CA ALA A 113 -14.15 50.32 58.35
C ALA A 113 -14.52 51.75 58.76
N LEU A 114 -15.74 52.19 58.42
CA LEU A 114 -16.32 53.47 58.82
C LEU A 114 -17.56 53.27 59.71
N ASN A 115 -17.64 54.02 60.81
CA ASN A 115 -18.82 54.05 61.69
C ASN A 115 -19.96 54.93 61.12
N GLU A 116 -21.09 54.99 61.82
CA GLU A 116 -22.26 55.82 61.45
C GLU A 116 -21.95 57.33 61.31
N GLN A 117 -20.86 57.82 61.91
CA GLN A 117 -20.40 59.20 61.85
C GLN A 117 -19.37 59.45 60.74
N GLY A 118 -18.99 58.42 59.98
CA GLY A 118 -18.00 58.49 58.90
C GLY A 118 -16.55 58.50 59.40
N GLU A 119 -16.31 58.14 60.66
CA GLU A 119 -14.97 58.06 61.24
C GLU A 119 -14.37 56.66 61.06
N ALA A 120 -13.06 56.60 60.83
CA ALA A 120 -12.33 55.35 60.69
C ALA A 120 -12.30 54.56 62.01
N VAL A 121 -12.68 53.29 61.94
CA VAL A 121 -12.63 52.35 63.06
C VAL A 121 -11.37 51.49 62.93
N ASN A 122 -10.49 51.57 63.92
CA ASN A 122 -9.35 50.66 64.03
C ASN A 122 -9.81 49.36 64.68
N ILE A 123 -9.69 48.25 63.96
CA ILE A 123 -10.01 46.90 64.46
C ILE A 123 -8.68 46.19 64.73
N SER A 124 -8.48 45.72 65.96
CA SER A 124 -7.24 45.02 66.35
C SER A 124 -7.24 43.57 65.88
N GLU A 125 -6.05 42.99 65.60
CA GLU A 125 -5.91 41.57 65.26
C GLU A 125 -6.53 40.61 66.30
N SER A 126 -6.54 41.00 67.58
CA SER A 126 -7.20 40.23 68.65
C SER A 126 -8.72 40.24 68.59
N GLU A 127 -9.33 41.24 67.94
CA GLU A 127 -10.77 41.31 67.64
C GLU A 127 -11.11 40.60 66.32
N LEU A 128 -10.10 40.34 65.48
CA LEU A 128 -10.21 39.66 64.18
C LEU A 128 -10.00 38.15 64.25
N GLY A 129 -9.26 37.65 65.25
CA GLY A 129 -8.96 36.22 65.46
C GLY A 129 -10.18 35.30 65.66
N THR A 130 -11.38 35.86 65.66
CA THR A 130 -12.68 35.17 65.71
C THR A 130 -13.42 35.13 64.36
N VAL A 131 -12.87 35.71 63.30
CA VAL A 131 -13.52 35.81 61.97
C VAL A 131 -12.80 34.93 60.95
N SER A 132 -12.70 33.63 61.27
CA SER A 132 -12.29 32.63 60.29
C SER A 132 -13.31 31.51 60.19
N VAL A 133 -13.44 30.94 59.00
CA VAL A 133 -14.26 29.75 58.79
C VAL A 133 -13.40 28.66 58.18
N LEU A 134 -13.39 27.51 58.83
CA LEU A 134 -12.65 26.32 58.41
C LEU A 134 -13.65 25.30 57.85
N THR A 135 -13.36 24.75 56.68
CA THR A 135 -14.10 23.65 56.07
C THR A 135 -13.11 22.58 55.65
N GLN A 136 -13.37 21.33 56.05
CA GLN A 136 -12.52 20.19 55.71
C GLN A 136 -13.14 19.44 54.54
N PHE A 137 -12.32 19.15 53.54
CA PHE A 137 -12.66 18.33 52.38
C PHE A 137 -11.72 17.13 52.31
N PHE A 138 -12.25 16.01 51.87
CA PHE A 138 -11.45 14.90 51.36
C PHE A 138 -11.59 14.92 49.84
N ILE A 139 -10.48 15.13 49.14
CA ILE A 139 -10.44 15.19 47.68
C ILE A 139 -9.94 13.84 47.19
N ASP A 140 -10.79 13.14 46.44
CA ASP A 140 -10.44 11.86 45.84
C ASP A 140 -9.61 12.05 44.56
N THR A 141 -8.89 11.01 44.16
CA THR A 141 -8.31 10.92 42.81
C THR A 141 -9.34 10.27 41.89
N ASP A 142 -9.24 10.55 40.60
CA ASP A 142 -10.05 9.97 39.51
C ASP A 142 -9.01 9.61 38.44
N THR A 143 -8.45 8.40 38.57
CA THR A 143 -7.26 7.96 37.82
C THR A 143 -7.56 7.80 36.33
N ASP A 144 -8.70 7.20 35.98
CA ASP A 144 -9.11 6.95 34.60
C ASP A 144 -9.92 8.10 33.97
N GLY A 145 -10.43 9.03 34.79
CA GLY A 145 -11.19 10.20 34.35
C GLY A 145 -12.67 9.93 34.07
N ASP A 146 -13.24 8.82 34.56
CA ASP A 146 -14.66 8.47 34.33
C ASP A 146 -15.64 9.28 35.20
N LYS A 147 -15.10 10.04 36.17
CA LYS A 147 -15.80 10.88 37.17
C LYS A 147 -16.37 10.11 38.36
N VAL A 148 -15.88 8.91 38.60
CA VAL A 148 -15.92 8.17 39.84
C VAL A 148 -14.53 8.34 40.48
N GLY A 149 -14.49 8.45 41.81
CA GLY A 149 -13.21 8.58 42.49
C GLY A 149 -12.72 7.21 42.89
N ASN A 150 -11.41 7.02 42.98
CA ASN A 150 -10.76 5.74 43.26
C ASN A 150 -11.25 5.02 44.53
N ILE A 151 -11.89 5.73 45.47
CA ILE A 151 -12.48 5.10 46.66
C ILE A 151 -13.80 4.39 46.36
N GLU A 152 -14.57 4.94 45.41
CA GLU A 152 -15.88 4.43 44.99
C GLU A 152 -15.80 3.59 43.71
N ASP A 153 -14.77 3.79 42.90
CA ASP A 153 -14.53 3.02 41.70
C ASP A 153 -14.19 1.56 42.05
N THR A 154 -14.44 0.67 41.10
CA THR A 154 -14.12 -0.75 41.21
C THR A 154 -13.08 -1.20 40.20
N ASP A 155 -12.69 -0.31 39.30
CA ASP A 155 -11.76 -0.49 38.20
C ASP A 155 -11.08 0.88 37.99
N ASP A 156 -10.16 1.19 38.89
CA ASP A 156 -9.55 2.52 39.08
C ASP A 156 -8.80 3.04 37.82
N ASP A 157 -8.33 2.16 36.94
CA ASP A 157 -7.60 2.51 35.72
C ASP A 157 -8.32 2.13 34.41
N ASN A 158 -9.48 1.48 34.51
CA ASN A 158 -10.39 1.16 33.42
C ASN A 158 -9.77 0.26 32.34
N ASP A 159 -8.88 -0.62 32.75
CA ASP A 159 -8.30 -1.65 31.87
C ASP A 159 -9.28 -2.82 31.65
N GLY A 160 -10.30 -2.93 32.51
CA GLY A 160 -11.35 -3.94 32.48
C GLY A 160 -11.16 -5.09 33.48
N LEU A 161 -10.10 -5.07 34.30
CA LEU A 161 -9.95 -5.85 35.52
C LEU A 161 -10.47 -5.03 36.71
N THR A 162 -11.14 -5.68 37.65
CA THR A 162 -11.54 -4.96 38.88
C THR A 162 -10.35 -4.87 39.83
N ASP A 163 -10.31 -3.86 40.70
CA ASP A 163 -9.25 -3.73 41.72
C ASP A 163 -9.09 -5.03 42.54
N ASN A 164 -10.20 -5.74 42.76
CA ASN A 164 -10.17 -7.02 43.48
C ASN A 164 -9.46 -8.11 42.66
N ASP A 165 -9.72 -8.18 41.35
CA ASP A 165 -9.10 -9.14 40.46
C ASP A 165 -7.61 -8.85 40.32
N GLU A 166 -7.24 -7.58 40.14
CA GLU A 166 -5.86 -7.12 40.09
C GLU A 166 -5.08 -7.43 41.37
N ASN A 167 -5.66 -7.11 42.53
CA ASN A 167 -5.07 -7.47 43.82
C ASN A 167 -4.90 -8.99 43.98
N ASN A 168 -5.73 -9.82 43.34
CA ASN A 168 -5.60 -11.27 43.36
C ASN A 168 -4.46 -11.78 42.46
N ILE A 169 -4.25 -11.16 41.30
CA ILE A 169 -3.19 -11.54 40.35
C ILE A 169 -1.85 -10.82 40.61
N GLY A 170 -1.88 -9.77 41.42
CA GLY A 170 -0.74 -8.98 41.87
C GLY A 170 -0.34 -7.85 40.92
N THR A 171 -1.27 -7.36 40.11
CA THR A 171 -1.11 -6.21 39.22
C THR A 171 -1.45 -4.89 39.92
N ASN A 172 -1.24 -3.76 39.25
CA ASN A 172 -1.37 -2.44 39.82
C ASN A 172 -2.70 -1.77 39.47
N THR A 173 -3.57 -1.62 40.47
CA THR A 173 -4.92 -1.03 40.34
C THR A 173 -4.99 0.41 39.86
N LEU A 174 -3.89 1.06 39.54
CA LEU A 174 -3.86 2.46 39.12
C LEU A 174 -3.16 2.62 37.76
N GLU A 175 -2.66 1.53 37.19
CA GLU A 175 -1.90 1.53 35.96
C GLU A 175 -2.35 0.33 35.12
N PRO A 176 -2.98 0.57 33.95
CA PRO A 176 -3.64 -0.47 33.18
C PRO A 176 -2.66 -1.50 32.55
N ASP A 177 -1.36 -1.27 32.68
CA ASP A 177 -0.26 -2.05 32.10
C ASP A 177 0.84 -2.11 33.18
N THR A 178 0.91 -3.24 33.89
CA THR A 178 1.75 -3.39 35.09
C THR A 178 3.24 -3.51 34.76
N ASP A 179 3.61 -4.10 33.62
CA ASP A 179 5.00 -4.31 33.22
C ASP A 179 5.50 -3.36 32.11
N ALA A 180 4.62 -2.51 31.62
CA ALA A 180 4.85 -1.45 30.64
C ALA A 180 5.27 -1.98 29.26
N ASP A 181 4.76 -3.13 28.84
CA ASP A 181 5.04 -3.74 27.54
C ASP A 181 4.06 -3.33 26.42
N THR A 182 3.05 -2.51 26.75
CA THR A 182 1.95 -1.98 25.91
C THR A 182 0.70 -2.84 25.80
N LEU A 183 0.69 -4.08 26.29
CA LEU A 183 -0.54 -4.82 26.54
C LEU A 183 -1.10 -4.39 27.89
N SER A 184 -2.44 -4.37 27.99
CA SER A 184 -3.06 -4.13 29.29
C SER A 184 -3.13 -5.43 30.07
N ASP A 185 -3.12 -5.36 31.39
CA ASP A 185 -3.18 -6.54 32.26
C ASP A 185 -4.40 -7.41 31.92
N LYS A 186 -5.54 -6.76 31.62
CA LYS A 186 -6.75 -7.42 31.14
C LYS A 186 -6.58 -8.21 29.84
N VAL A 187 -5.83 -7.67 28.87
CA VAL A 187 -5.58 -8.29 27.56
C VAL A 187 -4.74 -9.55 27.75
N GLU A 188 -3.69 -9.45 28.55
CA GLU A 188 -2.79 -10.55 28.86
C GLU A 188 -3.52 -11.67 29.62
N VAL A 189 -4.34 -11.32 30.61
CA VAL A 189 -5.16 -12.30 31.35
C VAL A 189 -6.11 -13.06 30.42
N ASP A 190 -6.75 -12.38 29.47
CA ASP A 190 -7.64 -13.01 28.48
C ASP A 190 -6.86 -13.91 27.51
N ALA A 191 -5.68 -13.47 27.09
CA ALA A 191 -4.76 -14.24 26.27
C ALA A 191 -4.11 -15.39 27.07
N GLY A 192 -4.14 -15.37 28.40
CA GLY A 192 -3.53 -16.33 29.31
C GLY A 192 -2.01 -16.18 29.43
N LEU A 193 -1.54 -14.93 29.34
CA LEU A 193 -0.17 -14.45 29.52
C LEU A 193 0.07 -14.01 30.98
N ASP A 194 1.29 -13.64 31.35
CA ASP A 194 1.63 -13.15 32.70
C ASP A 194 1.76 -11.62 32.72
N PRO A 195 0.76 -10.87 33.26
CA PRO A 195 0.70 -9.40 33.26
C PRO A 195 1.71 -8.69 34.16
N LYS A 196 2.81 -9.35 34.49
CA LYS A 196 3.91 -8.80 35.29
C LYS A 196 5.24 -9.04 34.60
N GLN A 197 5.22 -9.68 33.45
CA GLN A 197 6.38 -10.06 32.68
C GLN A 197 6.08 -9.74 31.22
N SER A 198 6.81 -8.74 30.71
CA SER A 198 6.72 -8.29 29.32
C SER A 198 7.06 -9.37 28.28
N ASP A 199 7.40 -10.58 28.71
CA ASP A 199 7.88 -11.73 27.94
C ASP A 199 7.52 -12.97 28.79
N THR A 200 6.36 -13.56 28.50
CA THR A 200 5.71 -14.60 29.31
C THR A 200 6.50 -15.91 29.32
N ASP A 201 7.11 -16.28 28.21
CA ASP A 201 7.83 -17.56 28.07
C ASP A 201 9.36 -17.43 28.12
N ALA A 202 9.86 -16.20 28.22
CA ALA A 202 11.24 -15.80 28.43
C ALA A 202 12.18 -16.20 27.29
N ASP A 203 11.72 -16.11 26.04
CA ASP A 203 12.52 -16.39 24.86
C ASP A 203 13.29 -15.16 24.32
N GLY A 204 12.94 -13.96 24.81
CA GLY A 204 13.54 -12.69 24.45
C GLY A 204 12.68 -11.81 23.53
N HIS A 205 11.51 -12.29 23.11
CA HIS A 205 10.49 -11.53 22.40
C HIS A 205 9.39 -11.12 23.38
N ALA A 206 8.92 -9.88 23.27
CA ALA A 206 7.89 -9.38 24.18
C ALA A 206 6.50 -9.82 23.72
N ASP A 207 5.60 -10.04 24.67
CA ASP A 207 4.26 -10.60 24.41
C ASP A 207 3.47 -9.80 23.36
N ASN A 208 3.69 -8.48 23.30
CA ASN A 208 3.04 -7.58 22.36
C ASN A 208 3.50 -7.72 20.90
N VAL A 209 4.66 -8.34 20.64
CA VAL A 209 5.25 -8.52 19.31
C VAL A 209 5.51 -9.98 18.96
N ASP A 210 5.31 -10.88 19.91
CA ASP A 210 5.50 -12.31 19.75
C ASP A 210 4.20 -12.95 19.20
N ALA A 211 4.32 -13.69 18.08
CA ALA A 211 3.20 -14.41 17.49
C ALA A 211 2.79 -15.63 18.33
N PHE A 212 3.73 -16.20 19.09
CA PHE A 212 3.52 -17.33 20.00
C PHE A 212 4.05 -17.04 21.41
N PRO A 213 3.45 -16.10 22.18
CA PRO A 213 3.94 -15.66 23.51
C PRO A 213 3.95 -16.71 24.65
N LYS A 214 3.75 -17.98 24.31
CA LYS A 214 3.72 -19.12 25.23
C LYS A 214 4.61 -20.26 24.77
N ASP A 215 5.18 -20.18 23.57
CA ASP A 215 6.13 -21.16 23.06
C ASP A 215 7.47 -20.51 22.80
N LYS A 216 8.34 -20.61 23.81
CA LYS A 216 9.72 -20.13 23.79
C LYS A 216 10.65 -20.60 22.65
N ASN A 217 10.16 -21.38 21.69
CA ASN A 217 10.90 -21.78 20.50
C ASN A 217 10.30 -21.21 19.22
N GLU A 218 9.23 -20.42 19.29
CA GLU A 218 8.55 -19.77 18.18
C GLU A 218 8.20 -18.34 18.58
N TRP A 219 8.54 -17.35 17.75
CA TRP A 219 8.21 -15.94 18.02
C TRP A 219 7.64 -15.19 16.81
N ALA A 220 7.73 -15.80 15.63
CA ALA A 220 7.34 -15.23 14.35
C ALA A 220 6.50 -16.23 13.55
N ASP A 221 5.60 -15.69 12.73
CA ASP A 221 4.58 -16.38 11.92
C ASP A 221 4.40 -15.50 10.66
N ALA A 222 5.32 -15.61 9.70
CA ALA A 222 5.44 -14.64 8.62
C ALA A 222 4.19 -14.59 7.71
N ASP A 223 3.49 -15.71 7.55
CA ASP A 223 2.26 -15.82 6.78
C ASP A 223 0.96 -15.79 7.60
N ALA A 224 1.08 -15.81 8.94
CA ALA A 224 -0.03 -15.85 9.89
C ALA A 224 -0.93 -17.09 9.75
N ASP A 225 -0.38 -18.24 9.38
CA ASP A 225 -1.10 -19.50 9.26
C ASP A 225 -1.25 -20.25 10.61
N GLY A 226 -0.49 -19.82 11.62
CA GLY A 226 -0.50 -20.35 12.98
C GLY A 226 0.53 -21.44 13.25
N VAL A 227 1.43 -21.71 12.31
CA VAL A 227 2.69 -22.45 12.48
C VAL A 227 3.81 -21.42 12.58
N GLY A 228 4.74 -21.59 13.53
CA GLY A 228 5.84 -20.63 13.69
C GLY A 228 6.98 -20.91 12.73
N ASP A 229 7.70 -19.86 12.34
CA ASP A 229 8.79 -19.88 11.34
C ASP A 229 9.92 -20.88 11.67
N ASN A 230 10.07 -21.36 12.93
CA ASN A 230 11.07 -22.40 13.22
C ASN A 230 10.56 -23.84 12.97
N GLU A 231 9.24 -24.04 12.91
CA GLU A 231 8.58 -25.31 12.56
C GLU A 231 8.07 -25.31 11.11
N ASP A 232 7.73 -24.15 10.54
CA ASP A 232 7.34 -24.04 9.14
C ASP A 232 8.53 -24.30 8.20
N ASP A 233 8.20 -24.77 7.00
CA ASP A 233 9.08 -25.21 5.93
C ASP A 233 8.87 -24.34 4.66
N ASP A 234 7.96 -23.35 4.73
CA ASP A 234 7.47 -22.41 3.70
C ASP A 234 6.90 -21.14 4.42
N ASP A 235 7.79 -20.37 5.06
CA ASP A 235 7.47 -19.29 6.03
C ASP A 235 6.50 -18.21 5.50
N ASP A 236 6.51 -17.94 4.19
CA ASP A 236 5.63 -16.95 3.55
C ASP A 236 4.49 -17.54 2.70
N ASN A 237 4.39 -18.87 2.68
CA ASN A 237 3.37 -19.67 2.03
C ASN A 237 3.18 -19.35 0.53
N ASP A 238 4.24 -18.95 -0.16
CA ASP A 238 4.21 -18.64 -1.59
C ASP A 238 4.28 -19.90 -2.49
N GLY A 239 4.61 -21.03 -1.87
CA GLY A 239 4.75 -22.35 -2.49
C GLY A 239 6.19 -22.75 -2.79
N LEU A 240 7.18 -21.98 -2.35
CA LEU A 240 8.61 -22.26 -2.43
C LEU A 240 9.21 -22.37 -1.03
N LYS A 241 9.68 -23.58 -0.69
CA LYS A 241 10.27 -23.85 0.63
C LYS A 241 11.47 -22.94 0.95
N ASP A 242 11.65 -22.55 2.20
CA ASP A 242 12.76 -21.69 2.68
C ASP A 242 14.14 -22.23 2.29
N LEU A 243 14.31 -23.56 2.33
CA LEU A 243 15.57 -24.19 1.93
C LEU A 243 15.86 -24.06 0.43
N ASP A 244 14.83 -24.02 -0.40
CA ASP A 244 14.95 -23.79 -1.83
C ASP A 244 15.11 -22.30 -2.16
N GLU A 245 14.42 -21.43 -1.44
CA GLU A 245 14.61 -19.98 -1.50
C GLU A 245 16.03 -19.55 -1.14
N LEU A 246 16.57 -20.06 -0.03
CA LEU A 246 17.95 -19.80 0.38
C LEU A 246 18.97 -20.21 -0.69
N LYS A 247 18.65 -21.19 -1.54
CA LYS A 247 19.51 -21.59 -2.68
C LYS A 247 19.37 -20.66 -3.87
N LEU A 248 18.19 -20.09 -4.08
CA LEU A 248 17.91 -19.12 -5.15
C LEU A 248 18.34 -17.69 -4.77
N GLY A 249 18.40 -17.41 -3.46
CA GLY A 249 18.71 -16.09 -2.92
C GLY A 249 17.47 -15.23 -2.65
N SER A 250 16.27 -15.82 -2.72
CA SER A 250 15.03 -15.18 -2.25
C SER A 250 14.95 -15.10 -0.72
N ASP A 251 14.00 -14.30 -0.23
CA ASP A 251 13.73 -14.03 1.17
C ASP A 251 12.53 -14.86 1.66
N PRO A 252 12.74 -15.88 2.52
CA PRO A 252 11.66 -16.78 2.95
C PRO A 252 10.49 -16.16 3.68
N HIS A 253 10.64 -14.92 4.15
CA HIS A 253 9.58 -14.21 4.88
C HIS A 253 8.86 -13.20 3.97
N ASN A 254 9.09 -13.26 2.65
CA ASN A 254 8.53 -12.33 1.69
C ASN A 254 8.14 -13.04 0.39
N PRO A 255 6.83 -13.22 0.14
CA PRO A 255 6.32 -14.05 -0.94
C PRO A 255 6.46 -13.41 -2.33
N ASP A 256 7.28 -12.39 -2.50
CA ASP A 256 7.57 -11.69 -3.76
C ASP A 256 8.86 -10.89 -3.51
N THR A 257 10.00 -11.58 -3.60
CA THR A 257 11.31 -11.06 -3.17
C THR A 257 11.69 -9.78 -3.91
N ASP A 258 11.43 -9.71 -5.21
CA ASP A 258 11.81 -8.57 -6.04
C ASP A 258 10.70 -7.53 -6.26
N GLY A 259 9.47 -7.87 -5.90
CA GLY A 259 8.32 -6.99 -5.90
C GLY A 259 7.74 -6.73 -7.29
N ASP A 260 7.89 -7.60 -8.28
CA ASP A 260 7.27 -7.48 -9.61
C ASP A 260 5.78 -7.93 -9.64
N GLY A 261 5.33 -8.60 -8.58
CA GLY A 261 3.98 -9.10 -8.39
C GLY A 261 3.74 -10.53 -8.89
N LEU A 262 4.77 -11.29 -9.25
CA LEU A 262 4.79 -12.75 -9.39
C LEU A 262 5.54 -13.30 -8.17
N ASN A 263 4.95 -14.23 -7.43
CA ASN A 263 5.63 -14.76 -6.24
C ASN A 263 6.77 -15.73 -6.61
N ASP A 264 7.73 -15.88 -5.72
CA ASP A 264 8.95 -16.67 -5.92
C ASP A 264 8.63 -18.13 -6.29
N GLY A 265 7.56 -18.67 -5.69
CA GLY A 265 6.98 -19.98 -6.01
C GLY A 265 6.42 -20.11 -7.43
N GLU A 266 5.72 -19.11 -7.97
CA GLU A 266 5.27 -19.07 -9.36
C GLU A 266 6.42 -18.80 -10.32
N GLU A 267 7.35 -17.92 -9.97
CA GLU A 267 8.55 -17.66 -10.76
C GLU A 267 9.36 -18.93 -10.99
N LYS A 268 9.49 -19.75 -9.93
CA LYS A 268 10.11 -21.06 -10.05
C LYS A 268 9.43 -21.97 -11.07
N LYS A 269 8.10 -21.90 -11.20
CA LYS A 269 7.32 -22.66 -12.18
C LYS A 269 7.49 -22.10 -13.60
N HIS A 270 7.64 -20.78 -13.72
CA HIS A 270 7.88 -20.08 -14.98
C HIS A 270 9.35 -20.08 -15.43
N ASN A 271 10.27 -20.55 -14.58
CA ASN A 271 11.72 -20.53 -14.77
C ASN A 271 12.31 -19.11 -14.81
N SER A 272 11.67 -18.17 -14.13
CA SER A 272 12.26 -16.87 -13.78
C SER A 272 13.15 -16.95 -12.53
N ASP A 273 13.86 -15.86 -12.25
CA ASP A 273 14.75 -15.64 -11.12
C ASP A 273 14.06 -14.75 -10.07
N PRO A 274 13.68 -15.29 -8.90
CA PRO A 274 12.94 -14.55 -7.86
C PRO A 274 13.58 -13.29 -7.29
N THR A 275 14.81 -13.02 -7.68
CA THR A 275 15.55 -11.84 -7.23
C THR A 275 15.60 -10.74 -8.29
N LYS A 276 14.90 -10.90 -9.41
CA LYS A 276 14.95 -10.01 -10.57
C LYS A 276 13.58 -9.82 -11.23
N ARG A 277 13.06 -8.60 -11.07
CA ARG A 277 11.79 -8.13 -11.69
C ARG A 277 11.70 -8.28 -13.22
N ASP A 278 12.81 -8.58 -13.88
CA ASP A 278 12.98 -8.78 -15.32
C ASP A 278 14.18 -9.75 -15.46
N THR A 279 13.86 -11.04 -15.61
CA THR A 279 14.84 -12.13 -15.52
C THR A 279 15.82 -12.12 -16.69
N ASP A 280 15.34 -11.85 -17.91
CA ASP A 280 16.13 -11.93 -19.13
C ASP A 280 16.68 -10.56 -19.61
N GLY A 281 16.15 -9.47 -19.06
CA GLY A 281 16.63 -8.11 -19.27
C GLY A 281 16.17 -7.48 -20.58
N ASP A 282 15.06 -7.93 -21.17
CA ASP A 282 14.48 -7.34 -22.38
C ASP A 282 13.69 -6.03 -22.12
N GLY A 283 13.37 -5.75 -20.85
CA GLY A 283 12.61 -4.58 -20.40
C GLY A 283 11.13 -4.84 -20.14
N PHE A 284 10.67 -6.09 -20.26
CA PHE A 284 9.34 -6.55 -19.86
C PHE A 284 9.44 -7.32 -18.53
N GLU A 285 8.57 -7.01 -17.56
CA GLU A 285 8.65 -7.62 -16.22
C GLU A 285 8.05 -9.04 -16.25
N ASP A 286 8.60 -9.96 -15.47
CA ASP A 286 8.26 -11.39 -15.50
C ASP A 286 6.76 -11.64 -15.27
N ASN A 287 6.17 -10.96 -14.29
CA ASN A 287 4.73 -10.99 -14.03
C ASN A 287 3.89 -10.51 -15.24
N ASP A 288 4.36 -9.50 -15.96
CA ASP A 288 3.68 -8.99 -17.15
C ASP A 288 3.80 -9.96 -18.33
N GLU A 289 4.94 -10.62 -18.48
CA GLU A 289 5.16 -11.69 -19.45
C GLU A 289 4.21 -12.87 -19.24
N VAL A 290 4.11 -13.35 -18.00
CA VAL A 290 3.17 -14.44 -17.65
C VAL A 290 1.73 -14.06 -18.01
N LYS A 291 1.33 -12.80 -17.82
CA LYS A 291 -0.01 -12.32 -18.22
C LYS A 291 -0.20 -12.24 -19.74
N GLN A 292 0.85 -11.94 -20.50
CA GLN A 292 0.80 -11.96 -21.96
C GLN A 292 0.97 -13.37 -22.55
N GLY A 293 1.40 -14.34 -21.73
CA GLY A 293 1.67 -15.70 -22.15
C GLY A 293 3.03 -15.88 -22.81
N THR A 294 3.92 -14.91 -22.69
CA THR A 294 5.34 -15.01 -23.08
C THR A 294 6.16 -15.68 -21.97
N LYS A 295 7.49 -15.77 -22.13
CA LYS A 295 8.36 -16.57 -21.28
C LYS A 295 9.38 -15.69 -20.55
N PRO A 296 9.26 -15.51 -19.21
CA PRO A 296 10.16 -14.68 -18.41
C PRO A 296 11.67 -14.88 -18.54
N GLY A 297 12.08 -16.09 -18.93
CA GLY A 297 13.49 -16.43 -19.13
C GLY A 297 13.99 -16.27 -20.58
N GLN A 298 13.20 -15.71 -21.50
CA GLN A 298 13.49 -15.63 -22.93
C GLN A 298 13.02 -14.30 -23.54
N ALA A 299 13.98 -13.42 -23.77
CA ALA A 299 13.73 -12.08 -24.31
C ALA A 299 12.98 -12.06 -25.65
N ASP A 300 12.96 -13.18 -26.39
CA ASP A 300 12.33 -13.36 -27.69
C ASP A 300 11.63 -14.74 -27.66
N SER A 301 10.34 -14.73 -27.33
CA SER A 301 9.57 -15.94 -26.99
C SER A 301 9.37 -16.88 -28.18
N ASP A 302 9.28 -16.37 -29.40
CA ASP A 302 9.06 -17.15 -30.62
C ASP A 302 10.28 -17.25 -31.55
N SER A 303 11.36 -16.56 -31.19
CA SER A 303 12.67 -16.59 -31.85
C SER A 303 12.70 -16.01 -33.27
N ASP A 304 11.92 -14.96 -33.52
CA ASP A 304 11.85 -14.28 -34.82
C ASP A 304 12.88 -13.13 -34.98
N GLY A 305 13.51 -12.74 -33.86
CA GLY A 305 14.51 -11.69 -33.77
C GLY A 305 14.01 -10.34 -33.26
N LEU A 306 12.78 -10.26 -32.75
CA LEU A 306 12.24 -9.16 -31.95
C LEU A 306 12.10 -9.59 -30.49
N SER A 307 12.20 -8.63 -29.57
CA SER A 307 11.99 -8.95 -28.16
C SER A 307 10.52 -8.82 -27.79
N ASP A 308 10.06 -9.59 -26.81
CA ASP A 308 8.66 -9.59 -26.36
C ASP A 308 8.20 -8.17 -26.00
N PHE A 309 9.08 -7.40 -25.32
CA PHE A 309 8.87 -5.99 -25.06
C PHE A 309 8.62 -5.16 -26.33
N ASP A 310 9.48 -5.28 -27.34
CA ASP A 310 9.44 -4.50 -28.57
C ASP A 310 8.19 -4.85 -29.39
N GLU A 311 7.85 -6.14 -29.48
CA GLU A 311 6.65 -6.61 -30.15
C GLU A 311 5.38 -6.04 -29.52
N ILE A 312 5.23 -6.13 -28.21
CA ILE A 312 4.03 -5.66 -27.52
C ILE A 312 3.94 -4.12 -27.54
N ARG A 313 5.04 -3.43 -27.22
CA ARG A 313 5.02 -1.98 -26.96
C ARG A 313 5.24 -1.12 -28.19
N LYS A 314 5.89 -1.64 -29.23
CA LYS A 314 6.36 -0.83 -30.37
C LYS A 314 5.81 -1.30 -31.70
N TYR A 315 5.83 -2.59 -32.00
CA TYR A 315 5.43 -3.11 -33.31
C TYR A 315 3.98 -3.62 -33.35
N HIS A 316 3.42 -3.96 -32.18
CA HIS A 316 2.09 -4.52 -32.02
C HIS A 316 1.88 -5.83 -32.78
N THR A 317 2.93 -6.66 -32.80
CA THR A 317 2.93 -8.05 -33.27
C THR A 317 2.55 -9.02 -32.15
N ASP A 318 2.37 -10.30 -32.47
CA ASP A 318 2.10 -11.34 -31.49
C ASP A 318 3.42 -12.02 -31.08
N PRO A 319 3.92 -11.80 -29.84
CA PRO A 319 5.25 -12.29 -29.41
C PRO A 319 5.35 -13.82 -29.26
N ASN A 320 4.26 -14.52 -29.54
CA ASN A 320 4.23 -15.97 -29.59
C ASN A 320 4.06 -16.52 -31.02
N LYS A 321 4.16 -15.66 -32.03
CA LYS A 321 4.07 -16.01 -33.44
C LYS A 321 5.11 -15.26 -34.25
N ALA A 322 6.13 -16.02 -34.66
CA ALA A 322 7.23 -15.48 -35.45
C ALA A 322 6.82 -14.84 -36.80
N ASP A 323 5.60 -15.05 -37.25
CA ASP A 323 4.96 -14.47 -38.45
C ASP A 323 3.52 -14.12 -38.06
N THR A 324 3.30 -12.85 -37.71
CA THR A 324 2.06 -12.37 -37.09
C THR A 324 0.89 -12.38 -38.07
N ASP A 325 1.11 -12.00 -39.32
CA ASP A 325 0.05 -11.90 -40.33
C ASP A 325 -0.10 -13.14 -41.22
N GLY A 326 0.87 -14.05 -41.19
CA GLY A 326 0.84 -15.35 -41.84
C GLY A 326 1.18 -15.33 -43.32
N ASP A 327 1.95 -14.35 -43.80
CA ASP A 327 2.37 -14.26 -45.21
C ASP A 327 3.61 -15.11 -45.54
N GLY A 328 4.31 -15.60 -44.51
CA GLY A 328 5.50 -16.44 -44.58
C GLY A 328 6.83 -15.69 -44.43
N LEU A 329 6.83 -14.39 -44.17
CA LEU A 329 7.96 -13.64 -43.61
C LEU A 329 7.80 -13.53 -42.10
N ASN A 330 8.93 -13.59 -41.39
CA ASN A 330 8.90 -13.35 -39.96
C ASN A 330 8.89 -11.86 -39.64
N ASP A 331 8.29 -11.44 -38.53
CA ASP A 331 8.10 -10.02 -38.21
C ASP A 331 9.46 -9.28 -38.11
N GLY A 332 10.44 -9.92 -37.46
CA GLY A 332 11.82 -9.44 -37.36
C GLY A 332 12.58 -9.39 -38.70
N VAL A 333 12.12 -10.09 -39.73
CA VAL A 333 12.64 -10.01 -41.12
C VAL A 333 11.96 -8.88 -41.87
N GLU A 334 10.66 -8.73 -41.73
CA GLU A 334 9.87 -7.68 -42.36
C GLU A 334 10.34 -6.29 -41.95
N LEU A 335 10.58 -6.06 -40.66
CA LEU A 335 11.12 -4.80 -40.18
C LEU A 335 12.51 -4.47 -40.76
N LYS A 336 13.33 -5.49 -41.07
CA LYS A 336 14.62 -5.29 -41.76
C LYS A 336 14.42 -4.96 -43.24
N LYS A 337 13.37 -5.48 -43.87
CA LYS A 337 12.96 -5.17 -45.25
C LYS A 337 12.20 -3.84 -45.37
N GLY A 338 11.62 -3.35 -44.27
CA GLY A 338 10.78 -2.16 -44.23
C GLY A 338 9.30 -2.43 -44.49
N THR A 339 8.89 -3.69 -44.59
CA THR A 339 7.49 -4.12 -44.71
C THR A 339 6.79 -4.09 -43.35
N ASN A 340 5.48 -4.30 -43.33
CA ASN A 340 4.63 -4.16 -42.17
C ASN A 340 4.21 -5.55 -41.64
N PRO A 341 4.70 -5.97 -40.46
CA PRO A 341 4.49 -7.31 -39.91
C PRO A 341 3.06 -7.63 -39.43
N THR A 342 2.13 -6.73 -39.70
CA THR A 342 0.71 -6.93 -39.37
C THR A 342 -0.16 -6.96 -40.62
N LYS A 343 0.48 -7.01 -41.80
CA LYS A 343 -0.15 -6.96 -43.10
C LYS A 343 0.62 -7.83 -44.09
N SER A 344 -0.04 -8.89 -44.53
CA SER A 344 0.50 -9.81 -45.53
C SER A 344 0.84 -9.20 -46.89
N ASP A 345 0.43 -7.96 -47.12
CA ASP A 345 0.62 -7.15 -48.34
C ASP A 345 0.74 -5.69 -47.87
N SER A 346 1.98 -5.22 -47.81
CA SER A 346 2.35 -3.95 -47.16
C SER A 346 1.88 -2.71 -47.90
N ASP A 347 1.95 -2.73 -49.23
CA ASP A 347 1.62 -1.61 -50.10
C ASP A 347 0.22 -1.71 -50.75
N GLY A 348 -0.42 -2.87 -50.64
CA GLY A 348 -1.82 -3.10 -51.01
C GLY A 348 -2.03 -3.33 -52.51
N ASP A 349 -1.01 -3.83 -53.21
CA ASP A 349 -1.04 -4.07 -54.65
C ASP A 349 -1.68 -5.41 -55.05
N GLY A 350 -1.84 -6.32 -54.07
CA GLY A 350 -2.46 -7.63 -54.21
C GLY A 350 -1.48 -8.81 -54.27
N VAL A 351 -0.17 -8.57 -54.18
CA VAL A 351 0.87 -9.59 -54.00
C VAL A 351 1.37 -9.55 -52.56
N ASN A 352 1.59 -10.72 -51.96
CA ASN A 352 2.10 -10.76 -50.59
C ASN A 352 3.59 -10.40 -50.52
N ASP A 353 4.03 -9.80 -49.42
CA ASP A 353 5.41 -9.30 -49.26
C ASP A 353 6.49 -10.37 -49.45
N LEU A 354 6.19 -11.64 -49.11
CA LEU A 354 7.08 -12.77 -49.38
C LEU A 354 7.37 -12.98 -50.89
N LEU A 355 6.35 -12.75 -51.73
CA LEU A 355 6.39 -13.02 -53.18
C LEU A 355 6.63 -11.77 -54.01
N ASP A 356 6.52 -10.60 -53.41
CA ASP A 356 6.70 -9.31 -54.05
C ASP A 356 8.19 -8.91 -54.10
N LEU A 357 8.69 -8.59 -55.30
CA LEU A 357 10.05 -8.08 -55.50
C LEU A 357 10.17 -6.60 -55.09
N PHE A 358 9.07 -5.86 -55.07
CA PHE A 358 8.94 -4.46 -54.70
C PHE A 358 7.85 -4.25 -53.63
N PRO A 359 7.96 -4.86 -52.44
CA PRO A 359 6.89 -4.93 -51.42
C PRO A 359 6.52 -3.58 -50.76
N LEU A 360 7.01 -2.46 -51.29
CA LEU A 360 6.75 -1.11 -50.81
C LEU A 360 6.30 -0.16 -51.93
N ASP A 361 6.16 -0.66 -53.16
CA ASP A 361 5.66 0.09 -54.31
C ASP A 361 4.37 -0.55 -54.83
N GLY A 362 3.22 -0.08 -54.36
CA GLY A 362 1.93 -0.65 -54.76
C GLY A 362 1.53 -0.42 -56.23
N GLN A 363 2.47 0.03 -57.06
CA GLN A 363 2.35 0.02 -58.51
C GLN A 363 3.24 -1.02 -59.17
N GLU A 364 4.04 -1.80 -58.46
CA GLU A 364 5.00 -2.74 -59.04
C GLU A 364 5.15 -3.99 -58.17
N SER A 365 5.25 -5.16 -58.80
CA SER A 365 5.38 -6.44 -58.07
C SER A 365 6.37 -7.42 -58.69
N SER A 366 6.87 -7.15 -59.90
CA SER A 366 7.63 -8.10 -60.71
C SER A 366 8.77 -7.40 -61.45
N ASP A 367 9.85 -8.13 -61.68
CA ASP A 367 11.08 -7.71 -62.38
C ASP A 367 11.61 -8.97 -63.06
N SER A 368 11.19 -9.14 -64.32
CA SER A 368 11.29 -10.39 -65.08
C SER A 368 12.73 -10.72 -65.49
N ASP A 369 13.59 -9.71 -65.62
CA ASP A 369 15.01 -9.86 -65.94
C ASP A 369 15.97 -9.64 -64.75
N ALA A 370 15.42 -9.23 -63.60
CA ALA A 370 16.13 -8.94 -62.37
C ALA A 370 17.17 -7.80 -62.49
N ASP A 371 16.92 -6.81 -63.34
CA ASP A 371 17.80 -5.64 -63.51
C ASP A 371 17.60 -4.56 -62.43
N GLY A 372 16.52 -4.67 -61.65
CA GLY A 372 16.14 -3.79 -60.56
C GLY A 372 15.13 -2.71 -60.93
N VAL A 373 14.66 -2.66 -62.17
CA VAL A 373 13.48 -1.91 -62.62
C VAL A 373 12.33 -2.90 -62.78
N GLY A 374 11.15 -2.60 -62.23
CA GLY A 374 10.03 -3.53 -62.35
C GLY A 374 9.28 -3.40 -63.67
N ASP A 375 8.58 -4.48 -64.06
CA ASP A 375 7.96 -4.70 -65.37
C ASP A 375 6.97 -3.59 -65.80
N LYS A 376 6.35 -2.84 -64.87
CA LYS A 376 5.44 -1.74 -65.24
C LYS A 376 6.19 -0.44 -65.54
N ALA A 377 7.43 -0.31 -65.07
CA ALA A 377 8.29 0.85 -65.26
C ALA A 377 9.42 0.61 -66.28
N ASP A 378 9.83 -0.63 -66.45
CA ASP A 378 10.76 -1.04 -67.50
C ASP A 378 10.10 -0.95 -68.88
N THR A 379 10.93 -0.91 -69.91
CA THR A 379 10.52 -0.83 -71.31
C THR A 379 11.04 -2.01 -72.13
N ASP A 380 11.71 -2.97 -71.50
CA ASP A 380 12.36 -4.16 -72.07
C ASP A 380 12.42 -5.24 -70.97
N ASP A 381 11.25 -5.72 -70.51
CA ASP A 381 11.07 -6.48 -69.26
C ASP A 381 11.88 -7.80 -69.17
N ASP A 382 12.35 -8.34 -70.29
CA ASP A 382 13.15 -9.56 -70.36
C ASP A 382 14.61 -9.34 -70.80
N ASN A 383 14.98 -8.07 -71.04
CA ASN A 383 16.29 -7.61 -71.49
C ASN A 383 16.84 -8.37 -72.73
N ASP A 384 15.97 -8.88 -73.61
CA ASP A 384 16.37 -9.49 -74.89
C ASP A 384 16.82 -8.42 -75.91
N GLY A 385 16.49 -7.16 -75.63
CA GLY A 385 16.83 -5.99 -76.41
C GLY A 385 15.81 -5.64 -77.48
N LEU A 386 14.55 -6.08 -77.32
CA LEU A 386 13.33 -5.57 -77.92
C LEU A 386 12.51 -4.87 -76.82
N THR A 387 12.02 -3.67 -77.09
CA THR A 387 11.16 -2.99 -76.09
C THR A 387 9.75 -3.60 -76.08
N ASP A 388 8.99 -3.54 -74.99
CA ASP A 388 7.63 -4.12 -74.91
C ASP A 388 6.69 -3.57 -76.00
N GLU A 389 6.86 -2.30 -76.41
CA GLU A 389 6.08 -1.73 -77.52
C GLU A 389 6.49 -2.31 -78.89
N GLU A 390 7.75 -2.68 -79.07
CA GLU A 390 8.21 -3.41 -80.26
C GLU A 390 7.69 -4.85 -80.28
N GLU A 391 7.70 -5.51 -79.13
CA GLU A 391 7.24 -6.88 -78.96
C GLU A 391 5.74 -7.03 -79.10
N LYS A 392 4.97 -6.10 -78.53
CA LYS A 392 3.52 -6.00 -78.77
C LYS A 392 3.15 -5.82 -80.23
N ILE A 393 4.02 -5.19 -81.03
CA ILE A 393 3.85 -5.08 -82.48
C ILE A 393 4.24 -6.39 -83.16
N PHE A 394 5.30 -7.05 -82.70
CA PHE A 394 5.83 -8.30 -83.26
C PHE A 394 4.97 -9.52 -82.91
N GLY A 395 4.31 -9.51 -81.76
CA GLY A 395 3.50 -10.58 -81.20
C GLY A 395 4.24 -11.48 -80.21
N SER A 396 5.45 -11.14 -79.76
CA SER A 396 6.15 -11.82 -78.66
C SER A 396 5.56 -11.47 -77.29
N ASP A 397 5.93 -12.23 -76.27
CA ASP A 397 5.62 -12.05 -74.85
C ASP A 397 6.72 -11.21 -74.18
N PRO A 398 6.46 -9.95 -73.79
CA PRO A 398 7.50 -9.06 -73.27
C PRO A 398 8.24 -9.52 -72.02
N LEU A 399 7.69 -10.51 -71.32
CA LEU A 399 8.29 -11.05 -70.10
C LEU A 399 9.22 -12.25 -70.39
N LYS A 400 9.49 -12.57 -71.66
CA LYS A 400 10.25 -13.76 -72.07
C LYS A 400 11.11 -13.54 -73.30
N ALA A 401 12.42 -13.57 -73.09
CA ALA A 401 13.41 -13.42 -74.17
C ALA A 401 13.34 -14.48 -75.29
N ASP A 402 12.55 -15.53 -75.10
CA ASP A 402 12.23 -16.59 -76.05
C ASP A 402 10.79 -17.04 -75.73
N THR A 403 9.82 -16.46 -76.46
CA THR A 403 8.38 -16.56 -76.17
C THR A 403 7.89 -18.01 -76.22
N ASP A 404 8.39 -18.80 -77.16
CA ASP A 404 7.96 -20.19 -77.36
C ASP A 404 8.92 -21.25 -76.80
N ALA A 405 10.06 -20.80 -76.28
CA ALA A 405 11.12 -21.59 -75.66
C ALA A 405 11.72 -22.64 -76.61
N ASP A 406 11.83 -22.35 -77.91
CA ASP A 406 12.44 -23.25 -78.90
C ASP A 406 13.97 -23.12 -79.01
N GLY A 407 14.54 -22.10 -78.37
CA GLY A 407 15.96 -21.81 -78.32
C GLY A 407 16.44 -20.72 -79.28
N MET A 408 15.55 -20.11 -80.07
CA MET A 408 15.78 -18.87 -80.81
C MET A 408 15.06 -17.72 -80.09
N GLY A 409 15.79 -16.68 -79.67
CA GLY A 409 15.17 -15.55 -78.97
C GLY A 409 14.39 -14.63 -79.91
N ASP A 410 13.42 -13.92 -79.37
CA ASP A 410 12.41 -13.17 -80.14
C ASP A 410 13.04 -12.07 -81.00
N LYS A 411 14.11 -11.44 -80.49
CA LYS A 411 14.96 -10.54 -81.28
C LYS A 411 15.56 -11.17 -82.54
N GLU A 412 16.07 -12.39 -82.44
CA GLU A 412 16.64 -13.10 -83.58
C GLU A 412 15.54 -13.46 -84.59
N GLU A 413 14.36 -13.85 -84.12
CA GLU A 413 13.20 -14.13 -84.96
C GLU A 413 12.69 -12.88 -85.67
N LYS A 414 12.66 -11.73 -84.99
CA LYS A 414 12.31 -10.43 -85.58
C LYS A 414 13.30 -10.04 -86.68
N GLU A 415 14.59 -10.29 -86.48
CA GLU A 415 15.63 -10.07 -87.50
C GLU A 415 15.49 -11.02 -88.70
N LEU A 416 14.96 -12.23 -88.49
CA LEU A 416 14.75 -13.27 -89.49
C LEU A 416 13.33 -13.32 -90.09
N GLU A 417 12.44 -12.41 -89.69
CA GLU A 417 11.02 -12.34 -90.09
C GLU A 417 10.22 -13.63 -89.79
N ARG A 418 10.42 -14.21 -88.59
CA ARG A 418 9.74 -15.44 -88.11
C ARG A 418 8.60 -15.15 -87.13
N ASP A 419 7.88 -16.20 -86.74
CA ASP A 419 6.70 -16.11 -85.86
C ASP A 419 7.09 -16.50 -84.43
N PRO A 420 7.15 -15.54 -83.48
CA PRO A 420 7.70 -15.76 -82.14
C PRO A 420 6.87 -16.66 -81.24
N ASN A 421 5.69 -17.09 -81.70
CA ASN A 421 4.81 -17.98 -80.94
C ASN A 421 4.85 -19.42 -81.43
N ARG A 422 5.78 -19.74 -82.33
CA ARG A 422 5.79 -21.02 -83.04
C ARG A 422 7.19 -21.57 -83.07
N ALA A 423 7.39 -22.60 -82.25
CA ALA A 423 8.63 -23.35 -82.20
C ALA A 423 9.02 -23.84 -83.60
N ASP A 424 9.77 -23.01 -84.32
CA ASP A 424 10.15 -23.21 -85.69
C ASP A 424 11.55 -23.81 -85.66
N SER A 425 11.54 -25.13 -85.43
CA SER A 425 12.65 -25.97 -85.82
C SER A 425 12.76 -25.89 -87.34
N ASP A 426 13.45 -24.88 -87.83
CA ASP A 426 13.97 -24.71 -89.18
C ASP A 426 13.75 -25.91 -90.11
N SER A 427 12.61 -25.95 -90.80
CA SER A 427 12.59 -26.27 -92.23
C SER A 427 11.20 -26.04 -92.84
N GLU A 428 11.17 -24.98 -93.65
CA GLU A 428 10.26 -24.76 -94.77
C GLU A 428 8.80 -24.40 -94.46
N ASP A 429 8.55 -23.10 -94.28
CA ASP A 429 7.26 -22.51 -94.67
C ASP A 429 7.42 -21.14 -95.36
N LEU A 430 8.53 -20.96 -96.09
CA LEU A 430 8.58 -19.97 -97.17
C LEU A 430 7.71 -20.50 -98.34
N LYS A 431 6.42 -20.18 -98.27
CA LYS A 431 5.43 -20.09 -99.37
C LYS A 431 5.91 -20.58 -100.75
N GLU A 432 5.51 -21.80 -101.14
CA GLU A 432 5.08 -22.09 -102.52
C GLU A 432 3.81 -22.96 -102.55
N PRO A 433 2.84 -22.71 -103.46
CA PRO A 433 1.60 -23.46 -103.54
C PRO A 433 1.70 -24.63 -104.54
N GLY A 434 1.51 -25.88 -104.09
CA GLY A 434 1.09 -26.94 -105.01
C GLY A 434 1.44 -28.40 -104.66
N ILE A 435 0.37 -29.19 -104.49
CA ILE A 435 0.17 -30.60 -104.92
C ILE A 435 0.53 -31.74 -103.94
N GLU A 436 -0.50 -32.59 -103.77
CA GLU A 436 -0.67 -33.93 -103.15
C GLU A 436 0.54 -34.90 -103.26
N ASP A 437 0.81 -35.86 -102.37
CA ASP A 437 -0.04 -36.99 -101.95
C ASP A 437 0.60 -37.77 -100.77
N ALA A 438 -0.22 -38.59 -100.12
CA ALA A 438 -0.05 -39.36 -98.88
C ALA A 438 1.14 -40.34 -98.80
N THR A 439 1.59 -40.63 -97.57
CA THR A 439 1.51 -41.98 -96.95
C THR A 439 1.94 -41.95 -95.46
N ALA A 440 1.31 -42.81 -94.67
CA ALA A 440 1.32 -42.84 -93.21
C ALA A 440 2.51 -43.59 -92.57
N LEU A 441 2.92 -43.20 -91.35
CA LEU A 441 2.77 -43.97 -90.09
C LEU A 441 3.48 -43.26 -88.89
N PRO A 442 2.95 -43.32 -87.65
CA PRO A 442 3.49 -42.60 -86.49
C PRO A 442 4.33 -43.50 -85.56
N ASN A 443 5.38 -42.93 -84.95
CA ASN A 443 6.15 -43.46 -83.82
C ASN A 443 6.88 -42.26 -83.18
N GLU A 444 7.07 -42.09 -81.88
CA GLU A 444 6.83 -42.95 -80.74
C GLU A 444 6.90 -42.11 -79.45
N LYS A 445 6.16 -42.53 -78.43
CA LYS A 445 6.08 -41.94 -77.10
C LYS A 445 7.43 -41.96 -76.36
N LYS A 446 7.96 -40.79 -76.01
CA LYS A 446 9.01 -40.64 -74.97
C LYS A 446 8.61 -39.57 -73.95
N SER A 447 7.82 -39.96 -72.95
CA SER A 447 7.66 -39.17 -71.70
C SER A 447 6.86 -39.88 -70.60
N VAL A 448 6.11 -40.95 -70.92
CA VAL A 448 5.27 -41.65 -69.92
C VAL A 448 6.06 -42.53 -68.92
N LYS A 449 7.29 -42.95 -69.25
CA LYS A 449 8.08 -43.83 -68.35
C LYS A 449 8.76 -43.08 -67.19
N LEU A 450 8.91 -41.76 -67.27
CA LEU A 450 9.51 -40.97 -66.18
C LEU A 450 8.47 -40.64 -65.09
N PHE A 451 7.24 -40.31 -65.49
CA PHE A 451 6.14 -40.00 -64.55
C PHE A 451 5.68 -41.22 -63.73
N LEU A 452 5.68 -42.42 -64.32
CA LEU A 452 5.29 -43.64 -63.56
C LEU A 452 6.33 -44.04 -62.50
N GLY A 453 7.61 -43.68 -62.69
CA GLY A 453 8.68 -43.98 -61.73
C GLY A 453 8.64 -43.08 -60.50
N ILE A 454 8.34 -41.79 -60.69
CA ILE A 454 8.29 -40.78 -59.62
C ILE A 454 7.04 -40.98 -58.74
N ALA A 455 5.88 -41.29 -59.33
CA ALA A 455 4.66 -41.55 -58.58
C ALA A 455 4.74 -42.80 -57.69
N ALA A 456 5.44 -43.85 -58.15
CA ALA A 456 5.65 -45.07 -57.35
C ALA A 456 6.61 -44.82 -56.17
N LEU A 457 7.62 -43.96 -56.35
CA LEU A 457 8.56 -43.59 -55.29
C LEU A 457 7.88 -42.75 -54.20
N PHE A 458 7.02 -41.80 -54.60
CA PHE A 458 6.26 -40.95 -53.68
C PHE A 458 5.26 -41.77 -52.83
N SER A 459 4.57 -42.74 -53.45
CA SER A 459 3.63 -43.63 -52.75
C SER A 459 4.33 -44.53 -51.74
N PHE A 460 5.54 -45.00 -52.04
CA PHE A 460 6.36 -45.80 -51.11
C PHE A 460 6.87 -44.98 -49.92
N LEU A 461 7.25 -43.72 -50.16
CA LEU A 461 7.71 -42.80 -49.11
C LEU A 461 6.57 -42.40 -48.16
N LEU A 462 5.37 -42.18 -48.70
CA LEU A 462 4.16 -41.91 -47.92
C LEU A 462 3.78 -43.10 -47.01
N PHE A 463 3.94 -44.33 -47.51
CA PHE A 463 3.70 -45.55 -46.74
C PHE A 463 4.70 -45.70 -45.58
N LEU A 464 5.99 -45.38 -45.80
CA LEU A 464 7.01 -45.39 -44.75
C LEU A 464 6.70 -44.34 -43.66
N LEU A 465 6.28 -43.14 -44.05
CA LEU A 465 5.89 -42.09 -43.10
C LEU A 465 4.70 -42.55 -42.24
N PHE A 466 3.67 -43.13 -42.86
CA PHE A 466 2.51 -43.67 -42.13
C PHE A 466 2.88 -44.82 -41.20
N ALA A 467 3.81 -45.71 -41.60
CA ALA A 467 4.27 -46.81 -40.77
C ALA A 467 5.05 -46.32 -39.53
N VAL A 468 5.85 -45.26 -39.68
CA VAL A 468 6.59 -44.63 -38.56
C VAL A 468 5.62 -43.95 -37.59
N LEU A 469 4.67 -43.15 -38.10
CA LEU A 469 3.66 -42.51 -37.27
C LEU A 469 2.77 -43.52 -36.54
N TYR A 470 2.39 -44.61 -37.21
CA TYR A 470 1.61 -45.69 -36.59
C TYR A 470 2.41 -46.43 -35.50
N SER A 471 3.71 -46.63 -35.70
CA SER A 471 4.58 -47.24 -34.68
C SER A 471 4.83 -46.32 -33.47
N GLN A 472 4.84 -45.00 -33.66
CA GLN A 472 4.94 -44.04 -32.56
C GLN A 472 3.65 -44.03 -31.73
N LYS A 473 2.48 -44.06 -32.40
CA LYS A 473 1.18 -44.07 -31.73
C LYS A 473 0.89 -45.35 -30.92
N ILE A 474 1.46 -46.49 -31.31
CA ILE A 474 1.36 -47.74 -30.52
C ILE A 474 2.22 -47.68 -29.25
N LYS A 475 3.33 -46.93 -29.25
CA LYS A 475 4.17 -46.76 -28.05
C LYS A 475 3.62 -45.78 -27.02
N GLU A 476 2.62 -44.98 -27.37
CA GLU A 476 1.92 -44.08 -26.44
C GLU A 476 0.67 -44.73 -25.81
N GLN A 477 0.33 -45.98 -26.16
CA GLN A 477 -0.83 -46.71 -25.62
C GLN A 477 -0.46 -47.99 -24.85
N GLU A 478 0.83 -48.27 -24.64
CA GLU A 478 1.36 -49.21 -23.63
C GLU A 478 2.02 -48.41 -22.49
#